data_AF-A0A4Q3VP03-F1
#
_entry.id   AF-A0A4Q3VP03-F1
#
_cell.length_a   1.000
_cell.length_b   1.000
_cell.length_c   1.000
_cell.angle_alpha   90.00
_cell.angle_beta   90.00
_cell.angle_gamma   90.00
#
_symmetry.space_group_name_H-M   'P 1'
#
loop_
_entity.id
_entity.type
_entity.pdbx_description
1 polymer ?
#
loop_
_entity_poly.entity_id
_entity_poly.type
_entity_poly.pdbx_seq_one_letter_code
_entity_poly.pdbx_strand_id
1 'polypeptide(L)'
;MGHMSRLMNKTIRTFLIYAAIVLVCSIPAYYYTIRWFWDFEVDEHNIIVSEEASMHDAFMILSSVTVLTTVFFVVLLTGFVLLNKAISRKLWAPFYTSLDQIRNFNLTENKDLHFEDTDIDEFTKLHHSLNKLIAGNIAAYSQQKEFADNASHELQTPIAIVQSKLGMLLQSKSLTREQFDTIEEALTALSRVTRINKNLLLLTKIENSQYQDQEDLTDIVRYYQRLDKIDREFMRQTANLYLGDENVVALIWLPENTP
;
A
#
# COMPACT_ATOMS: atom_id res chain seq x y z
N MET A 1 -8.49 -29.97 -5.86
CA MET A 1 -8.69 -29.59 -7.28
C MET A 1 -10.19 -29.52 -7.63
N GLY A 2 -11.05 -29.00 -6.75
CA GLY A 2 -12.52 -29.17 -6.88
C GLY A 2 -13.36 -27.91 -7.10
N HIS A 3 -12.76 -26.71 -7.10
CA HIS A 3 -13.51 -25.45 -7.03
C HIS A 3 -13.28 -24.49 -8.20
N MET A 4 -12.10 -24.51 -8.83
CA MET A 4 -11.93 -23.92 -10.18
C MET A 4 -12.95 -24.50 -11.18
N SER A 5 -13.31 -25.78 -11.03
CA SER A 5 -14.38 -26.41 -11.79
C SER A 5 -15.77 -25.88 -11.41
N ARG A 6 -16.03 -25.44 -10.17
CA ARG A 6 -17.34 -24.92 -9.77
C ARG A 6 -17.61 -23.52 -10.32
N LEU A 7 -16.61 -22.64 -10.33
CA LEU A 7 -16.74 -21.30 -10.92
C LEU A 7 -16.80 -21.36 -12.45
N MET A 8 -15.92 -22.16 -13.06
CA MET A 8 -15.99 -22.45 -14.49
C MET A 8 -17.33 -23.10 -14.85
N ASN A 9 -17.82 -24.07 -14.07
CA ASN A 9 -19.14 -24.67 -14.28
C ASN A 9 -20.29 -23.68 -14.04
N LYS A 10 -20.17 -22.73 -13.12
CA LYS A 10 -21.20 -21.70 -12.91
C LYS A 10 -21.26 -20.74 -14.09
N THR A 11 -20.11 -20.34 -14.63
CA THR A 11 -20.00 -19.53 -15.85
C THR A 11 -20.56 -20.28 -17.06
N ILE A 12 -20.12 -21.52 -17.27
CA ILE A 12 -20.59 -22.37 -18.37
C ILE A 12 -22.09 -22.62 -18.24
N ARG A 13 -22.60 -22.93 -17.05
CA ARG A 13 -24.05 -23.11 -16.82
C ARG A 13 -24.85 -21.85 -17.10
N THR A 14 -24.37 -20.68 -16.67
CA THR A 14 -25.08 -19.42 -16.92
C THR A 14 -25.14 -19.11 -18.41
N PHE A 15 -24.04 -19.33 -19.13
CA PHE A 15 -24.01 -19.22 -20.59
C PHE A 15 -24.92 -20.26 -21.27
N LEU A 16 -24.90 -21.51 -20.83
CA LEU A 16 -25.76 -22.57 -21.38
C LEU A 16 -27.24 -22.24 -21.18
N ILE A 17 -27.63 -21.69 -20.02
CA ILE A 17 -29.00 -21.25 -19.76
C ILE A 17 -29.38 -20.09 -20.68
N TYR A 18 -28.51 -19.08 -20.82
CA TYR A 18 -28.73 -17.98 -21.76
C TYR A 18 -28.89 -18.49 -23.20
N ALA A 19 -27.98 -19.33 -23.67
CA ALA A 19 -28.05 -19.91 -25.01
C ALA A 19 -29.30 -20.77 -25.22
N ALA A 20 -29.72 -21.55 -24.21
CA ALA A 20 -30.93 -22.35 -24.29
C ALA A 20 -32.19 -21.48 -24.39
N ILE A 21 -32.29 -20.40 -23.61
CA ILE A 21 -33.40 -19.44 -23.70
C ILE A 21 -33.44 -18.81 -25.09
N VAL A 22 -32.29 -18.35 -25.60
CA VAL A 22 -32.19 -17.72 -26.92
C VAL A 22 -32.60 -18.71 -28.03
N LEU A 23 -32.21 -19.97 -27.93
CA LEU A 23 -32.56 -21.04 -28.89
C LEU A 23 -34.05 -21.39 -28.83
N VAL A 24 -34.62 -21.54 -27.64
CA VAL A 24 -36.06 -21.80 -27.49
C VAL A 24 -36.88 -20.65 -28.05
N CYS A 25 -36.44 -19.40 -27.84
CA CYS A 25 -37.10 -18.22 -28.41
C CYS A 25 -36.90 -18.09 -29.92
N SER A 26 -35.80 -18.60 -30.48
CA SER A 26 -35.56 -18.51 -31.92
C SER A 26 -36.49 -19.42 -32.72
N ILE A 27 -36.88 -20.58 -32.20
CA ILE A 27 -37.75 -21.53 -32.92
C ILE A 27 -39.11 -20.90 -33.30
N PRO A 28 -39.89 -20.28 -32.38
CA PRO A 28 -41.09 -19.53 -32.74
C PRO A 28 -40.81 -18.37 -33.69
N ALA A 29 -39.69 -17.65 -33.50
CA ALA A 29 -39.33 -16.54 -34.38
C ALA A 29 -39.15 -17.00 -35.83
N TYR A 30 -38.43 -18.11 -36.06
CA TYR A 30 -38.29 -18.72 -37.39
C TYR A 30 -39.64 -19.16 -37.95
N TYR A 31 -40.47 -19.84 -37.15
CA TYR A 31 -41.80 -20.28 -37.57
C TYR A 31 -42.68 -19.10 -38.03
N TYR A 32 -42.75 -18.03 -37.23
CA TYR A 32 -43.55 -16.86 -37.57
C TYR A 32 -43.00 -16.11 -38.77
N THR A 33 -41.67 -16.05 -38.94
CA THR A 33 -41.06 -15.39 -40.10
C THR A 33 -41.40 -16.13 -41.39
N ILE A 34 -41.29 -17.46 -41.39
CA ILE A 34 -41.64 -18.30 -42.55
C ILE A 34 -43.15 -18.23 -42.82
N ARG A 35 -43.98 -18.31 -41.77
CA ARG A 35 -45.43 -18.23 -41.90
C ARG A 35 -45.90 -16.88 -42.43
N TRP A 36 -45.33 -15.78 -41.92
CA TRP A 36 -45.64 -14.43 -42.40
C TRP A 36 -45.30 -14.29 -43.89
N PHE A 37 -44.17 -14.85 -44.31
CA PHE A 37 -43.80 -14.88 -45.73
C PHE A 37 -44.77 -15.72 -46.57
N TRP A 38 -45.17 -16.89 -46.08
CA TRP A 38 -46.15 -17.74 -46.76
C TRP A 38 -47.52 -17.05 -46.91
N ASP A 39 -48.01 -16.41 -45.85
CA ASP A 39 -49.30 -15.70 -45.88
C ASP A 39 -49.23 -14.47 -46.82
N PHE A 40 -48.09 -13.77 -46.86
CA PHE A 40 -47.84 -12.66 -47.79
C PHE A 40 -47.85 -13.10 -49.26
N GLU A 41 -47.17 -14.21 -49.58
CA GLU A 41 -47.08 -14.74 -50.95
C GLU A 41 -48.42 -15.29 -51.46
N VAL A 42 -49.19 -15.96 -50.59
CA VAL A 42 -50.50 -16.53 -50.94
C VAL A 42 -51.54 -15.44 -51.24
N ASP A 43 -51.45 -14.28 -50.60
CA ASP A 43 -52.32 -13.13 -50.88
C ASP A 43 -51.94 -12.41 -52.20
N GLU A 44 -50.68 -12.48 -52.64
CA GLU A 44 -50.18 -11.80 -53.85
C GLU A 44 -50.42 -12.61 -55.15
N HIS A 45 -50.29 -13.95 -55.11
CA HIS A 45 -50.31 -14.82 -56.31
C HIS A 45 -51.56 -15.70 -56.49
N ASN A 46 -52.78 -15.14 -56.38
CA ASN A 46 -54.00 -15.87 -56.75
C ASN A 46 -54.19 -16.05 -58.28
N ILE A 47 -53.20 -15.66 -59.12
CA ILE A 47 -53.30 -15.73 -60.59
C ILE A 47 -51.92 -16.06 -61.23
N ILE A 48 -51.75 -17.32 -61.64
CA ILE A 48 -50.73 -17.90 -62.57
C ILE A 48 -49.27 -17.88 -62.09
N VAL A 49 -48.78 -19.06 -61.69
CA VAL A 49 -47.36 -19.34 -61.37
C VAL A 49 -46.54 -19.37 -62.67
N SER A 50 -45.77 -18.31 -62.95
CA SER A 50 -44.67 -18.36 -63.90
C SER A 50 -43.39 -18.85 -63.21
N GLU A 51 -42.52 -19.56 -63.94
CA GLU A 51 -41.26 -20.10 -63.41
C GLU A 51 -40.33 -19.01 -62.85
N GLU A 52 -40.43 -17.78 -63.36
CA GLU A 52 -39.70 -16.59 -62.87
C GLU A 52 -40.20 -16.10 -61.50
N ALA A 53 -41.51 -16.15 -61.22
CA ALA A 53 -42.08 -15.76 -59.93
C ALA A 53 -41.60 -16.72 -58.81
N SER A 54 -41.68 -18.03 -59.05
CA SER A 54 -41.25 -19.05 -58.08
C SER A 54 -39.77 -18.94 -57.68
N MET A 55 -38.91 -18.44 -58.58
CA MET A 55 -37.49 -18.26 -58.29
C MET A 55 -37.22 -16.99 -57.46
N HIS A 56 -38.03 -15.94 -57.62
CA HIS A 56 -37.96 -14.72 -56.82
C HIS A 56 -38.36 -14.99 -55.36
N ASP A 57 -39.44 -15.75 -55.16
CA ASP A 57 -39.99 -16.08 -53.84
C ASP A 57 -38.98 -16.88 -53.01
N ALA A 58 -38.31 -17.86 -53.64
CA ALA A 58 -37.25 -18.65 -53.01
C ALA A 58 -36.07 -17.78 -52.55
N PHE A 59 -35.69 -16.75 -53.31
CA PHE A 59 -34.62 -15.82 -52.95
C PHE A 59 -35.00 -14.92 -51.76
N MET A 60 -36.26 -14.48 -51.71
CA MET A 60 -36.78 -13.66 -50.61
C MET A 60 -36.89 -14.47 -49.29
N ILE A 61 -37.31 -15.73 -49.35
CA ILE A 61 -37.27 -16.64 -48.19
C ILE A 61 -35.82 -16.89 -47.75
N LEU A 62 -34.92 -17.19 -48.69
CA LEU A 62 -33.52 -17.48 -48.37
C LEU A 62 -32.81 -16.28 -47.73
N SER A 63 -33.03 -15.07 -48.24
CA SER A 63 -32.43 -13.84 -47.71
C SER A 63 -32.98 -13.48 -46.33
N SER A 64 -34.30 -13.59 -46.11
CA SER A 64 -34.90 -13.33 -44.80
C SER A 64 -34.42 -14.31 -43.72
N VAL A 65 -34.34 -15.62 -44.03
CA VAL A 65 -33.75 -16.64 -43.15
C VAL A 65 -32.27 -16.35 -42.87
N THR A 66 -31.51 -15.90 -43.87
CA THR A 66 -30.08 -15.54 -43.71
C THR A 66 -29.91 -14.34 -42.78
N VAL A 67 -30.72 -13.29 -42.94
CA VAL A 67 -30.71 -12.11 -42.06
C VAL A 67 -31.09 -12.50 -40.64
N LEU A 68 -32.17 -13.27 -40.46
CA LEU A 68 -32.62 -13.72 -39.14
C LEU A 68 -31.56 -14.58 -38.44
N THR A 69 -30.91 -15.48 -39.18
CA THR A 69 -29.81 -16.31 -38.68
C THR A 69 -28.60 -15.48 -38.29
N THR A 70 -28.27 -14.46 -39.07
CA THR A 70 -27.18 -13.53 -38.76
C THR A 70 -27.47 -12.77 -37.48
N VAL A 71 -28.69 -12.22 -37.34
CA VAL A 71 -29.13 -11.51 -36.12
C VAL A 71 -29.09 -12.43 -34.90
N PHE A 72 -29.55 -13.67 -35.04
CA PHE A 72 -29.48 -14.68 -33.98
C PHE A 72 -28.04 -14.89 -33.48
N PHE A 73 -27.09 -15.10 -34.39
CA PHE A 73 -25.68 -15.26 -34.01
C PHE A 73 -25.08 -13.99 -33.38
N VAL A 74 -25.44 -12.79 -33.86
CA VAL A 74 -24.99 -11.52 -33.27
C VAL A 74 -25.48 -11.35 -31.84
N VAL A 75 -26.75 -11.69 -31.55
CA VAL A 75 -27.32 -11.64 -30.20
C VAL A 75 -26.63 -12.65 -29.29
N LEU A 76 -26.38 -13.86 -29.79
CA LEU A 76 -25.70 -14.90 -29.03
C LEU A 76 -24.26 -14.50 -28.68
N LEU A 77 -23.50 -14.01 -29.66
CA LEU A 77 -22.11 -13.57 -29.48
C LEU A 77 -22.02 -12.37 -28.54
N THR A 78 -22.89 -11.37 -28.72
CA THR A 78 -22.93 -10.19 -27.86
C THR A 78 -23.23 -10.57 -26.41
N GLY A 79 -24.24 -11.43 -26.19
CA GLY A 79 -24.56 -11.96 -24.86
C GLY A 79 -23.39 -12.72 -24.24
N PHE A 80 -22.70 -13.56 -25.02
CA PHE A 80 -21.50 -14.28 -24.57
C PHE A 80 -20.40 -13.32 -24.09
N VAL A 81 -20.08 -12.30 -24.88
CA VAL A 81 -19.04 -11.31 -24.55
C VAL A 81 -19.42 -10.51 -23.30
N LEU A 82 -20.66 -10.06 -23.18
CA LEU A 82 -21.14 -9.30 -22.02
C LEU A 82 -21.11 -10.14 -20.74
N LEU A 83 -21.60 -11.38 -20.78
CA LEU A 83 -21.56 -12.31 -19.65
C LEU A 83 -20.12 -12.60 -19.21
N ASN A 84 -19.24 -12.88 -20.17
CA ASN A 84 -17.83 -13.14 -19.86
C ASN A 84 -17.17 -11.94 -19.19
N LYS A 85 -17.39 -10.73 -19.72
CA LYS A 85 -16.84 -9.48 -19.16
C LYS A 85 -17.37 -9.20 -17.76
N ALA A 86 -18.66 -9.41 -17.50
CA ALA A 86 -19.27 -9.19 -16.19
C ALA A 86 -18.73 -10.17 -15.14
N ILE A 87 -18.64 -11.45 -15.51
CA ILE A 87 -18.14 -12.51 -14.63
C ILE A 87 -16.66 -12.30 -14.32
N SER A 88 -15.84 -12.00 -15.34
CA SER A 88 -14.41 -11.74 -15.16
C SER A 88 -14.17 -10.64 -14.14
N ARG A 89 -14.87 -9.49 -14.26
CA ARG A 89 -14.74 -8.41 -13.25
C ARG A 89 -15.07 -8.87 -11.84
N LYS A 90 -16.11 -9.68 -11.65
CA LYS A 90 -16.52 -10.17 -10.32
C LYS A 90 -15.53 -11.18 -9.75
N LEU A 91 -15.04 -12.12 -10.55
CA LEU A 91 -14.09 -13.14 -10.10
C LEU A 91 -12.73 -12.57 -9.74
N TRP A 92 -12.28 -11.53 -10.46
CA TRP A 92 -11.00 -10.88 -10.21
C TRP A 92 -11.05 -9.77 -9.16
N ALA A 93 -12.23 -9.29 -8.76
CA ALA A 93 -12.36 -8.23 -7.76
C ALA A 93 -11.62 -8.55 -6.44
N PRO A 94 -11.75 -9.75 -5.82
CA PRO A 94 -11.05 -10.08 -4.58
C PRO A 94 -9.53 -9.99 -4.73
N PHE A 95 -8.99 -10.38 -5.88
CA PHE A 95 -7.56 -10.30 -6.16
C PHE A 95 -7.05 -8.85 -6.16
N TYR A 96 -7.77 -7.95 -6.82
CA TYR A 96 -7.39 -6.53 -6.87
C TYR A 96 -7.53 -5.85 -5.50
N THR A 97 -8.57 -6.21 -4.73
CA THR A 97 -8.73 -5.71 -3.35
C THR A 97 -7.56 -6.16 -2.47
N SER A 98 -7.19 -7.45 -2.51
CA SER A 98 -6.06 -7.97 -1.74
C SER A 98 -4.73 -7.35 -2.15
N LEU A 99 -4.52 -7.07 -3.45
CA LEU A 99 -3.34 -6.33 -3.92
C LEU A 99 -3.26 -4.91 -3.36
N ASP A 100 -4.39 -4.20 -3.30
CA ASP A 100 -4.42 -2.85 -2.74
C ASP A 100 -4.13 -2.85 -1.24
N GLN A 101 -4.68 -3.82 -0.50
CA GLN A 101 -4.36 -4.00 0.92
C GLN A 101 -2.87 -4.24 1.16
N ILE A 102 -2.22 -5.10 0.36
CA ILE A 102 -0.77 -5.36 0.48
C ILE A 102 0.04 -4.12 0.09
N ARG A 103 -0.35 -3.41 -0.99
CA ARG A 103 0.37 -2.22 -1.46
C ARG A 103 0.38 -1.12 -0.40
N ASN A 104 -0.72 -0.96 0.32
CA ASN A 104 -0.88 0.08 1.33
C ASN A 104 -0.48 -0.40 2.74
N PHE A 105 -0.01 -1.64 2.87
CA PHE A 105 0.44 -2.18 4.14
C PHE A 105 1.79 -1.61 4.54
N ASN A 106 1.88 -1.16 5.80
CA ASN A 106 3.11 -0.71 6.39
C ASN A 106 3.40 -1.50 7.67
N LEU A 107 4.58 -2.15 7.73
CA LEU A 107 5.06 -2.93 8.87
C LEU A 107 5.17 -2.11 10.16
N THR A 108 5.32 -0.78 10.06
CA THR A 108 5.49 0.11 11.21
C THR A 108 4.17 0.54 11.86
N GLU A 109 3.03 0.45 11.15
CA GLU A 109 1.75 0.98 11.66
C GLU A 109 0.95 -0.02 12.50
N ASN A 110 1.43 -1.27 12.71
CA ASN A 110 0.74 -2.30 13.49
C ASN A 110 -0.76 -2.45 13.12
N LYS A 111 -1.12 -2.19 11.86
CA LYS A 111 -2.48 -2.39 11.36
C LYS A 111 -2.64 -3.85 10.96
N ASP A 112 -3.59 -4.53 11.58
CA ASP A 112 -3.95 -5.88 11.21
C ASP A 112 -4.41 -5.92 9.75
N LEU A 113 -3.72 -6.73 8.95
CA LEU A 113 -4.06 -6.93 7.55
C LEU A 113 -5.08 -8.06 7.47
N HIS A 114 -6.31 -7.71 7.10
CA HIS A 114 -7.41 -8.65 6.97
C HIS A 114 -7.86 -8.74 5.51
N PHE A 115 -7.56 -9.86 4.87
CA PHE A 115 -8.12 -10.18 3.56
C PHE A 115 -9.59 -10.62 3.71
N GLU A 116 -10.46 -10.09 2.87
CA GLU A 116 -11.87 -10.47 2.86
C GLU A 116 -12.06 -11.96 2.50
N ASP A 117 -13.12 -12.55 3.05
CA ASP A 117 -13.55 -13.90 2.71
C ASP A 117 -13.97 -13.97 1.24
N THR A 118 -13.58 -15.05 0.59
CA THR A 118 -13.82 -15.25 -0.85
C THR A 118 -14.34 -16.65 -1.10
N ASP A 119 -15.42 -16.76 -1.89
CA ASP A 119 -16.00 -18.04 -2.32
C ASP A 119 -15.11 -18.81 -3.31
N ILE A 120 -13.89 -18.35 -3.55
CA ILE A 120 -12.94 -18.92 -4.49
C ILE A 120 -11.82 -19.58 -3.69
N ASP A 121 -11.80 -20.91 -3.66
CA ASP A 121 -10.80 -21.71 -2.92
C ASP A 121 -9.35 -21.28 -3.21
N GLU A 122 -9.03 -20.97 -4.47
CA GLU A 122 -7.70 -20.54 -4.88
C GLU A 122 -7.30 -19.21 -4.22
N PHE A 123 -8.22 -18.24 -4.14
CA PHE A 123 -7.97 -16.98 -3.45
C PHE A 123 -7.97 -17.16 -1.94
N THR A 124 -8.79 -18.05 -1.38
CA THR A 124 -8.72 -18.41 0.05
C THR A 124 -7.34 -18.95 0.43
N LYS A 125 -6.78 -19.85 -0.39
CA LYS A 125 -5.42 -20.38 -0.18
C LYS A 125 -4.35 -19.30 -0.34
N LEU A 126 -4.50 -18.40 -1.30
CA LEU A 126 -3.62 -17.26 -1.48
C LEU A 126 -3.65 -16.35 -0.25
N HIS A 127 -4.84 -15.95 0.21
CA HIS A 127 -5.04 -15.12 1.41
C HIS A 127 -4.41 -15.77 2.64
N HIS A 128 -4.62 -17.07 2.85
CA HIS A 128 -4.00 -17.80 3.95
C HIS A 128 -2.47 -17.79 3.87
N SER A 129 -1.91 -18.01 2.67
CA SER A 129 -0.46 -18.01 2.47
C SER A 129 0.15 -16.62 2.69
N LEU A 130 -0.53 -15.58 2.19
CA LEU A 130 -0.14 -14.18 2.39
C LEU A 130 -0.20 -13.80 3.87
N ASN A 131 -1.32 -14.10 4.55
CA ASN A 131 -1.46 -13.85 5.99
C ASN A 131 -0.33 -14.52 6.79
N LYS A 132 -0.01 -15.78 6.47
CA LYS A 132 1.09 -16.49 7.13
C LYS A 132 2.44 -15.81 6.91
N LEU A 133 2.73 -15.37 5.68
CA LEU A 133 3.99 -14.68 5.36
C LEU A 133 4.07 -13.31 6.04
N ILE A 134 2.99 -12.54 6.01
CA ILE A 134 2.91 -11.20 6.59
C ILE A 134 3.01 -11.30 8.12
N ALA A 135 2.24 -12.17 8.76
CA ALA A 135 2.32 -12.40 10.20
C ALA A 135 3.73 -12.85 10.62
N GLY A 136 4.36 -13.75 9.85
CA GLY A 136 5.74 -14.15 10.08
C GLY A 136 6.74 -12.99 9.93
N ASN A 137 6.52 -12.11 8.95
CA ASN A 137 7.37 -10.94 8.73
C ASN A 137 7.22 -9.91 9.85
N ILE A 138 5.99 -9.62 10.28
CA ILE A 138 5.70 -8.75 11.43
C ILE A 138 6.37 -9.29 12.69
N ALA A 139 6.23 -10.59 12.97
CA ALA A 139 6.86 -11.22 14.13
C ALA A 139 8.39 -11.12 14.08
N ALA A 140 9.00 -11.40 12.92
CA ALA A 140 10.45 -11.28 12.74
C ALA A 140 10.94 -9.83 12.89
N TYR A 141 10.23 -8.87 12.30
CA TYR A 141 10.52 -7.44 12.43
C TYR A 141 10.44 -6.98 13.88
N SER A 142 9.37 -7.35 14.60
CA SER A 142 9.21 -7.03 16.02
C SER A 142 10.32 -7.63 16.88
N GLN A 143 10.70 -8.88 16.63
CA GLN A 143 11.79 -9.54 17.36
C GLN A 143 13.15 -8.88 17.10
N GLN A 144 13.43 -8.49 15.84
CA GLN A 144 14.66 -7.77 15.51
C GLN A 144 14.73 -6.40 16.19
N LYS A 145 13.59 -5.71 16.24
CA LYS A 145 13.46 -4.40 16.91
C LYS A 145 13.70 -4.51 18.41
N GLU A 146 13.05 -5.46 19.06
CA GLU A 146 13.22 -5.73 20.49
C GLU A 146 14.66 -6.13 20.81
N PHE A 147 15.27 -6.98 19.98
CA PHE A 147 16.68 -7.35 20.13
C PHE A 147 17.61 -6.15 20.03
N ALA A 148 17.41 -5.26 19.04
CA ALA A 148 18.22 -4.07 18.87
C ALA A 148 18.09 -3.11 20.06
N ASP A 149 16.86 -2.93 20.58
CA ASP A 149 16.59 -2.06 21.73
C ASP A 149 17.25 -2.60 23.01
N ASN A 150 17.01 -3.89 23.31
CA ASN A 150 17.60 -4.57 24.47
C ASN A 150 19.13 -4.59 24.40
N ALA A 151 19.70 -4.97 23.25
CA ALA A 151 21.15 -4.99 23.08
C ALA A 151 21.75 -3.60 23.30
N SER A 152 21.11 -2.55 22.78
CA SER A 152 21.66 -1.22 22.93
C SER A 152 21.60 -0.70 24.37
N HIS A 153 20.55 -1.03 25.10
CA HIS A 153 20.42 -0.73 26.53
C HIS A 153 21.42 -1.52 27.38
N GLU A 154 21.53 -2.83 27.14
CA GLU A 154 22.47 -3.70 27.86
C GLU A 154 23.92 -3.32 27.62
N LEU A 155 24.28 -2.83 26.42
CA LEU A 155 25.63 -2.36 26.09
C LEU A 155 26.01 -1.04 26.77
N GLN A 156 25.05 -0.18 27.16
CA GLN A 156 25.37 1.09 27.83
C GLN A 156 26.14 0.89 29.14
N THR A 157 25.69 -0.06 29.95
CA THR A 157 26.27 -0.36 31.26
C THR A 157 27.74 -0.79 31.19
N PRO A 158 28.12 -1.83 30.43
CA PRO A 158 29.52 -2.23 30.31
C PRO A 158 30.38 -1.16 29.64
N ILE A 159 29.86 -0.42 28.65
CA ILE A 159 30.60 0.71 28.05
C ILE A 159 30.91 1.77 29.12
N ALA A 160 29.94 2.15 29.95
CA ALA A 160 30.13 3.13 31.01
C ALA A 160 31.15 2.64 32.06
N ILE A 161 31.10 1.36 32.43
CA ILE A 161 32.07 0.74 33.35
C ILE A 161 33.49 0.80 32.77
N VAL A 162 33.68 0.42 31.49
CA VAL A 162 34.99 0.47 30.84
C VAL A 162 35.49 1.91 30.74
N GLN A 163 34.63 2.85 30.34
CA GLN A 163 34.97 4.26 30.23
C GLN A 163 35.42 4.84 31.59
N SER A 164 34.70 4.51 32.66
CA SER A 164 35.06 4.93 34.02
C SER A 164 36.42 4.35 34.46
N LYS A 165 36.66 3.05 34.22
CA LYS A 165 37.92 2.39 34.58
C LYS A 165 39.10 2.97 33.81
N LEU A 166 38.97 3.18 32.50
CA LEU A 166 40.02 3.80 31.68
C LEU A 166 40.26 5.26 32.09
N GLY A 167 39.20 6.02 32.40
CA GLY A 167 39.32 7.38 32.92
C GLY A 167 40.03 7.45 34.28
N MET A 168 39.81 6.47 35.16
CA MET A 168 40.55 6.34 36.41
C MET A 168 42.03 6.02 36.17
N LEU A 169 42.35 5.15 35.21
CA LEU A 169 43.74 4.81 34.88
C LEU A 169 44.51 6.04 34.39
N LEU A 170 43.91 6.88 33.54
CA LEU A 170 44.52 8.16 33.09
C LEU A 170 44.87 9.11 34.24
N GLN A 171 44.16 9.04 35.36
CA GLN A 171 44.42 9.88 36.54
C GLN A 171 45.51 9.30 37.47
N SER A 172 46.03 8.10 37.18
CA SER A 172 47.05 7.48 38.02
C SER A 172 48.41 8.16 37.86
N LYS A 173 49.12 8.34 38.98
CA LYS A 173 50.37 9.15 39.06
C LYS A 173 51.60 8.49 38.43
N SER A 174 51.51 7.24 37.97
CA SER A 174 52.66 6.41 37.58
C SER A 174 52.49 5.72 36.22
N LEU A 175 51.87 6.39 35.25
CA LEU A 175 51.77 5.89 33.87
C LEU A 175 53.07 6.14 33.10
N THR A 176 53.54 5.12 32.37
CA THR A 176 54.52 5.35 31.30
C THR A 176 53.85 6.03 30.11
N ARG A 177 54.64 6.66 29.23
CA ARG A 177 54.10 7.32 28.03
C ARG A 177 53.37 6.34 27.10
N GLU A 178 53.94 5.16 26.89
CA GLU A 178 53.32 4.10 26.08
C GLU A 178 51.99 3.62 26.66
N GLN A 179 51.87 3.51 28.00
CA GLN A 179 50.61 3.15 28.66
C GLN A 179 49.57 4.26 28.54
N PHE A 180 49.98 5.53 28.65
CA PHE A 180 49.11 6.67 28.44
C PHE A 180 48.53 6.68 27.02
N ASP A 181 49.40 6.57 26.01
CA ASP A 181 49.02 6.55 24.59
C ASP A 181 48.05 5.38 24.31
N THR A 182 48.34 4.18 24.86
CA THR A 182 47.46 3.01 24.73
C THR A 182 46.06 3.23 25.34
N ILE A 183 45.98 3.87 26.52
CA ILE A 183 44.69 4.16 27.17
C ILE A 183 43.91 5.23 26.39
N GLU A 184 44.60 6.24 25.86
CA GLU A 184 44.00 7.28 25.02
C GLU A 184 43.42 6.70 23.73
N GLU A 185 44.15 5.80 23.05
CA GLU A 185 43.67 5.07 21.88
C GLU A 185 42.44 4.22 22.21
N ALA A 186 42.45 3.50 23.34
CA ALA A 186 41.32 2.69 23.80
C ALA A 186 40.08 3.54 24.11
N LEU A 187 40.24 4.69 24.77
CA LEU A 187 39.15 5.64 25.03
C LEU A 187 38.59 6.23 23.74
N THR A 188 39.45 6.54 22.77
CA THR A 188 39.05 7.03 21.45
C THR A 188 38.22 5.98 20.71
N ALA A 189 38.63 4.71 20.74
CA ALA A 189 37.85 3.60 20.19
C ALA A 189 36.52 3.40 20.92
N LEU A 190 36.52 3.45 22.26
CA LEU A 190 35.31 3.30 23.08
C LEU A 190 34.30 4.42 22.84
N SER A 191 34.78 5.66 22.62
CA SER A 191 33.94 6.80 22.25
C SER A 191 33.20 6.56 20.92
N ARG A 192 33.88 5.96 19.93
CA ARG A 192 33.25 5.58 18.66
C ARG A 192 32.16 4.52 18.88
N VAL A 193 32.42 3.49 19.69
CA VAL A 193 31.42 2.46 20.05
C VAL A 193 30.23 3.07 20.76
N THR A 194 30.47 4.00 21.69
CA THR A 194 29.42 4.73 22.42
C THR A 194 28.51 5.50 21.46
N ARG A 195 29.09 6.17 20.45
CA ARG A 195 28.33 6.90 19.43
C ARG A 195 27.49 5.95 18.56
N ILE A 196 28.04 4.79 18.17
CA ILE A 196 27.29 3.77 17.41
C ILE A 196 26.09 3.27 18.22
N ASN A 197 26.30 2.96 19.51
CA ASN A 197 25.23 2.49 20.40
C ASN A 197 24.11 3.53 20.58
N LYS A 198 24.48 4.82 20.71
CA LYS A 198 23.50 5.92 20.79
C LYS A 198 22.71 6.09 19.49
N ASN A 199 23.37 5.97 18.34
CA ASN A 199 22.69 6.03 17.04
C ASN A 199 21.71 4.86 16.86
N LEU A 200 22.09 3.65 17.31
CA LEU A 200 21.21 2.48 17.27
C LEU A 200 19.96 2.67 18.13
N LEU A 201 20.10 3.19 19.36
CA LEU A 201 18.95 3.55 20.21
C LEU A 201 18.05 4.62 19.59
N LEU A 202 18.63 5.62 18.94
CA LEU A 202 17.85 6.64 18.27
C LEU A 202 17.02 6.02 17.13
N LEU A 203 17.61 5.10 16.37
CA LEU A 203 16.93 4.37 15.32
C LEU A 203 15.77 3.53 15.88
N THR A 204 15.99 2.74 16.94
CA THR A 204 14.92 1.93 17.55
C THR A 204 13.78 2.79 18.10
N LYS A 205 14.08 3.98 18.65
CA LYS A 205 13.07 4.94 19.13
C LYS A 205 12.27 5.60 18.01
N ILE A 206 12.93 5.99 16.91
CA ILE A 206 12.24 6.52 15.72
C ILE A 206 11.28 5.47 15.16
N GLU A 207 11.72 4.22 15.05
CA GLU A 207 10.87 3.11 14.58
C GLU A 207 9.72 2.76 15.54
N ASN A 208 9.82 3.14 16.83
CA ASN A 208 8.76 2.95 17.81
C ASN A 208 7.66 4.02 17.77
N SER A 209 7.75 5.01 16.88
CA SER A 209 6.85 6.18 16.89
C SER A 209 6.76 6.84 18.27
N GLN A 210 7.75 6.66 19.15
CA GLN A 210 7.79 7.25 20.50
C GLN A 210 8.01 8.78 20.48
N TYR A 211 8.06 9.37 19.28
CA TYR A 211 8.04 10.81 19.05
C TYR A 211 6.68 11.32 18.51
N GLN A 212 5.63 10.50 18.52
CA GLN A 212 4.26 10.95 18.24
C GLN A 212 3.58 11.63 19.44
N ASP A 213 4.18 11.61 20.62
CA ASP A 213 3.95 12.72 21.54
C ASP A 213 4.65 13.93 20.94
N GLN A 214 3.88 14.71 20.18
CA GLN A 214 4.10 16.13 20.09
C GLN A 214 4.11 16.65 21.53
N GLU A 215 5.24 16.55 22.23
CA GLU A 215 5.54 17.49 23.30
C GLU A 215 5.34 18.85 22.66
N ASP A 216 4.29 19.52 23.13
CA ASP A 216 3.77 20.75 22.58
C ASP A 216 4.95 21.70 22.34
N LEU A 217 5.42 21.79 21.10
CA LEU A 217 6.57 22.62 20.73
C LEU A 217 6.34 24.07 21.16
N THR A 218 5.08 24.42 21.40
CA THR A 218 4.64 25.68 22.01
C THR A 218 5.23 25.91 23.40
N ASP A 219 5.43 24.90 24.24
CA ASP A 219 6.03 25.04 25.57
C ASP A 219 7.54 25.24 25.51
N ILE A 220 8.23 24.56 24.59
CA ILE A 220 9.66 24.77 24.33
C ILE A 220 9.89 26.17 23.73
N VAL A 221 9.07 26.58 22.76
CA VAL A 221 9.12 27.94 22.18
C VAL A 221 8.81 29.00 23.24
N ARG A 222 7.83 28.76 24.14
CA ARG A 222 7.49 29.67 25.24
C ARG A 222 8.62 29.76 26.27
N TYR A 223 9.34 28.66 26.52
CA TYR A 223 10.53 28.64 27.38
C TYR A 223 11.66 29.49 26.80
N TYR A 224 12.00 29.31 25.52
CA TYR A 224 13.03 30.12 24.85
C TYR A 224 12.63 31.61 24.75
N GLN A 225 11.37 31.92 24.47
CA GLN A 225 10.87 33.31 24.47
C GLN A 225 10.93 33.95 25.86
N ARG A 226 10.77 33.17 26.94
CA ARG A 226 10.89 33.66 28.31
C ARG A 226 12.35 33.92 28.68
N LEU A 227 13.29 33.05 28.25
CA LEU A 227 14.73 33.28 28.42
C LEU A 227 15.21 34.51 27.65
N ASP A 228 14.80 34.69 26.40
CA ASP A 228 15.14 35.84 25.56
C ASP A 228 14.56 37.16 26.10
N LYS A 229 13.42 37.12 26.80
CA LYS A 229 12.91 38.28 27.56
C LYS A 229 13.77 38.61 28.78
N ILE A 230 14.18 37.58 29.53
CA ILE A 230 15.04 37.75 30.72
C ILE A 230 16.42 38.29 30.30
N ASP A 231 17.01 37.79 29.22
CA ASP A 231 18.28 38.29 28.69
C ASP A 231 18.18 39.75 28.24
N ARG A 232 17.10 40.13 27.55
CA ARG A 232 16.88 41.54 27.18
C ARG A 232 16.68 42.46 28.39
N GLU A 233 16.02 41.97 29.43
CA GLU A 233 15.77 42.75 30.65
C GLU A 233 17.05 42.90 31.48
N PHE A 234 17.88 41.85 31.54
CA PHE A 234 19.23 41.88 32.11
C PHE A 234 20.14 42.83 31.33
N MET A 235 20.13 42.77 29.99
CA MET A 235 20.91 43.68 29.13
C MET A 235 20.46 45.14 29.25
N ARG A 236 19.17 45.40 29.50
CA ARG A 236 18.67 46.76 29.79
C ARG A 236 19.12 47.26 31.16
N GLN A 237 19.12 46.40 32.17
CA GLN A 237 19.58 46.77 33.51
C GLN A 237 21.09 47.01 33.55
N THR A 238 21.89 46.19 32.85
CA THR A 238 23.33 46.42 32.71
C THR A 238 23.60 47.67 31.89
N ALA A 239 22.93 47.88 30.75
CA ALA A 239 23.07 49.12 29.96
C ALA A 239 22.74 50.38 30.77
N ASN A 240 21.67 50.36 31.59
CA ASN A 240 21.34 51.48 32.48
C ASN A 240 22.33 51.66 33.63
N LEU A 241 23.02 50.61 34.07
CA LEU A 241 24.11 50.70 35.06
C LEU A 241 25.38 51.34 34.47
N TYR A 242 25.62 51.18 33.16
CA TYR A 242 26.81 51.70 32.47
C TYR A 242 26.58 53.08 31.78
N LEU A 243 25.34 53.49 31.55
CA LEU A 243 25.00 54.82 30.99
C LEU A 243 25.16 55.97 32.01
N GLY A 244 25.65 55.70 33.22
CA GLY A 244 26.02 56.72 34.22
C GLY A 244 27.45 57.24 34.11
N ASP A 245 28.28 56.71 33.20
CA ASP A 245 29.68 57.11 33.04
C ASP A 245 30.04 57.21 31.55
N GLU A 246 30.33 58.42 31.06
CA GLU A 246 30.39 58.82 29.65
C GLU A 246 31.54 58.18 28.81
N ASN A 247 32.19 57.11 29.27
CA ASN A 247 33.43 56.62 28.63
C ASN A 247 33.45 55.15 28.15
N VAL A 248 32.32 54.45 28.06
CA VAL A 248 32.32 53.04 27.60
C VAL A 248 31.31 52.76 26.50
N VAL A 249 31.45 53.44 25.35
CA VAL A 249 30.59 53.17 24.16
C VAL A 249 31.29 52.33 23.08
N ALA A 250 32.59 52.01 23.22
CA ALA A 250 33.38 51.56 22.06
C ALA A 250 33.70 50.05 21.95
N LEU A 251 33.21 49.15 22.80
CA LEU A 251 33.70 47.75 22.76
C LEU A 251 32.66 46.61 22.77
N ILE A 252 31.37 46.90 22.62
CA ILE A 252 30.35 45.84 22.52
C ILE A 252 29.55 46.03 21.24
N TRP A 253 30.23 45.95 20.10
CA TRP A 253 29.56 45.77 18.82
C TRP A 253 30.45 44.96 17.87
N LEU A 254 30.13 43.67 17.73
CA LEU A 254 30.21 42.91 16.48
C LEU A 254 29.58 41.53 16.75
N PRO A 255 28.46 41.17 16.09
CA PRO A 255 27.94 39.81 16.11
C PRO A 255 28.77 38.99 15.12
N GLU A 256 29.68 38.17 15.61
CA GLU A 256 30.40 37.23 14.76
C GLU A 256 29.63 35.90 14.70
N ASN A 257 29.06 35.67 13.51
CA ASN A 257 28.66 34.39 12.93
C ASN A 257 27.58 33.54 13.62
N THR A 258 26.41 33.57 12.98
CA THR A 258 25.57 32.38 12.72
C THR A 258 26.39 31.21 12.19
N PRO A 259 26.02 29.98 12.58
CA PRO A 259 25.58 29.02 11.58
C PRO A 259 24.06 28.84 11.59
#